data_AF-A0A957V376-F1
#
_entry.id   AF-A0A957V376-F1
#
_cell.length_a   1.000
_cell.length_b   1.000
_cell.length_c   1.000
_cell.angle_alpha   90.00
_cell.angle_beta   90.00
_cell.angle_gamma   90.00
#
_symmetry.space_group_name_H-M   'P 1'
#
loop_
_entity.id
_entity.type
_entity.pdbx_description
1 polymer ?
#
loop_
_entity_poly.entity_id
_entity_poly.type
_entity_poly.pdbx_seq_one_letter_code
_entity_poly.pdbx_strand_id
1 'polypeptide(L)'
;HSGAGASIHDNEIVDIRDEPMTGCQQGIAIVVGSAALQTTGAAEIYDNVLTGYQKGAIAVSGAGSSAMILGNEIVGAGPTTLLVQNGIQVASGATATITGNRVAGHSFTPFSLVSTGILLFKA
;
A
#
# COMPACT_ATOMS: atom_id res chain seq x y z
N HIS A 1 22.05 -0.49 8.11
CA HIS A 1 22.15 -0.06 6.71
C HIS A 1 21.08 0.99 6.46
N SER A 2 21.46 2.25 6.25
CA SER A 2 20.58 3.31 5.77
C SER A 2 20.80 3.46 4.25
N GLY A 3 19.74 3.62 3.47
CA GLY A 3 19.84 3.92 2.02
C GLY A 3 19.50 2.79 1.05
N ALA A 4 18.64 1.83 1.42
CA ALA A 4 18.05 0.93 0.42
C ALA A 4 17.10 1.74 -0.48
N GLY A 5 17.45 1.84 -1.76
CA GLY A 5 16.65 2.48 -2.81
C GLY A 5 16.09 1.45 -3.77
N ALA A 6 14.83 1.58 -4.17
CA ALA A 6 14.22 0.75 -5.21
C ALA A 6 13.52 1.62 -6.26
N SER A 7 13.57 1.19 -7.52
CA SER A 7 12.73 1.71 -8.58
C SER A 7 11.82 0.57 -9.05
N ILE A 8 10.51 0.77 -8.96
CA ILE A 8 9.48 -0.22 -9.24
C ILE A 8 8.54 0.42 -10.26
N HIS A 9 8.66 0.03 -11.52
CA HIS A 9 7.91 0.67 -12.59
C HIS A 9 7.53 -0.24 -13.74
N ASP A 10 6.46 0.11 -14.45
CA ASP A 10 5.93 -0.62 -15.61
C ASP A 10 5.62 -2.11 -15.32
N ASN A 11 5.17 -2.42 -14.10
CA ASN A 11 4.82 -3.78 -13.70
C ASN A 11 3.31 -4.00 -13.56
N GLU A 12 2.88 -5.23 -13.79
CA GLU A 12 1.63 -5.76 -13.26
C GLU A 12 1.93 -6.55 -11.98
N ILE A 13 1.48 -6.05 -10.83
CA ILE A 13 1.66 -6.70 -9.51
C ILE A 13 0.29 -7.22 -9.07
N VAL A 14 0.09 -8.52 -9.26
CA VAL A 14 -1.22 -9.16 -9.15
C VAL A 14 -1.23 -10.26 -8.10
N ASP A 15 -2.40 -10.46 -7.48
CA ASP A 15 -2.71 -11.61 -6.63
C ASP A 15 -1.74 -11.87 -5.47
N ILE A 16 -1.31 -10.79 -4.80
CA ILE A 16 -0.54 -10.86 -3.56
C ILE A 16 -1.49 -11.15 -2.38
N ARG A 17 -1.93 -12.41 -2.26
CA ARG A 17 -3.01 -12.83 -1.36
C ARG A 17 -3.01 -14.33 -1.07
N ASP A 18 -3.81 -14.72 -0.08
CA ASP A 18 -4.26 -16.11 0.06
C ASP A 18 -5.27 -16.46 -1.04
N GLU A 19 -5.37 -17.75 -1.36
CA GLU A 19 -6.40 -18.31 -2.25
C GLU A 19 -7.18 -19.42 -1.53
N PRO A 20 -8.46 -19.19 -1.15
CA PRO A 20 -9.21 -17.93 -1.30
C PRO A 20 -8.71 -16.83 -0.36
N MET A 21 -9.04 -15.57 -0.66
CA MET A 21 -8.72 -14.43 0.22
C MET A 21 -9.23 -14.66 1.63
N THR A 22 -8.39 -14.38 2.62
CA THR A 22 -8.74 -14.52 4.03
C THR A 22 -8.79 -13.16 4.74
N GLY A 23 -9.25 -13.15 5.99
CA GLY A 23 -9.19 -11.98 6.87
C GLY A 23 -7.79 -11.69 7.45
N CYS A 24 -6.77 -12.49 7.11
CA CYS A 24 -5.41 -12.32 7.60
C CYS A 24 -4.82 -10.97 7.15
N GLN A 25 -4.07 -10.33 8.04
CA GLN A 25 -3.50 -8.99 7.83
C GLN A 25 -2.21 -9.02 7.00
N GLN A 26 -2.22 -9.78 5.89
CA GLN A 26 -1.08 -9.99 5.00
C GLN A 26 -1.43 -9.65 3.55
N GLY A 27 -0.45 -9.75 2.66
CA GLY A 27 -0.63 -9.44 1.24
C GLY A 27 -0.65 -7.94 0.97
N ILE A 28 0.41 -7.26 1.41
CA ILE A 28 0.72 -5.90 0.96
C ILE A 28 1.65 -6.03 -0.25
N ALA A 29 1.31 -5.41 -1.38
CA ALA A 29 2.05 -5.61 -2.63
C ALA A 29 3.45 -4.96 -2.62
N ILE A 30 3.56 -3.72 -2.14
CA ILE A 30 4.84 -3.00 -2.01
C ILE A 30 4.97 -2.44 -0.59
N VAL A 31 6.10 -2.73 0.07
CA VAL A 31 6.43 -2.21 1.40
C VAL A 31 7.74 -1.42 1.35
N VAL A 32 7.70 -0.18 1.82
CA VAL A 32 8.84 0.74 1.87
C VAL A 32 9.14 1.10 3.32
N GLY A 33 10.18 0.48 3.87
CA GLY A 33 10.54 0.56 5.29
C GLY A 33 9.51 -0.09 6.22
N SER A 34 9.84 -0.13 7.50
CA SER A 34 8.96 -0.67 8.54
C SER A 34 9.27 -0.06 9.89
N ALA A 35 8.29 0.64 10.48
CA ALA A 35 8.39 1.12 11.85
C ALA A 35 8.52 -0.03 12.86
N ALA A 36 7.82 -1.16 12.65
CA ALA A 36 7.89 -2.30 13.57
C ALA A 36 9.29 -2.94 13.60
N LEU A 37 9.95 -3.00 12.44
CA LEU A 37 11.28 -3.61 12.29
C LEU A 37 12.42 -2.59 12.41
N GLN A 38 12.11 -1.31 12.64
CA GLN A 38 13.09 -0.22 12.69
C GLN A 38 13.97 -0.17 11.42
N THR A 39 13.34 -0.35 10.26
CA THR A 39 14.01 -0.28 8.95
C THR A 39 13.51 0.91 8.15
N THR A 40 14.40 1.49 7.34
CA THR A 40 14.09 2.59 6.43
C THR A 40 14.29 2.15 4.99
N GLY A 41 13.54 2.76 4.09
CA GLY A 41 13.68 2.55 2.65
C GLY A 41 13.23 3.77 1.86
N ALA A 42 13.77 3.92 0.65
CA ALA A 42 13.34 4.89 -0.34
C ALA A 42 12.87 4.16 -1.59
N ALA A 43 11.76 4.58 -2.19
CA ALA A 43 11.28 3.97 -3.43
C ALA A 43 10.69 4.99 -4.41
N GLU A 44 10.95 4.76 -5.69
CA GLU A 44 10.19 5.34 -6.79
C GLU A 44 9.25 4.26 -7.32
N ILE A 45 7.95 4.53 -7.28
CA ILE A 45 6.90 3.57 -7.63
C ILE A 45 6.00 4.24 -8.67
N TYR A 46 6.18 3.90 -9.95
CA TYR A 46 5.47 4.59 -11.02
C TYR A 46 4.99 3.72 -12.16
N ASP A 47 3.88 4.10 -12.79
CA ASP A 47 3.31 3.43 -13.96
C ASP A 47 3.09 1.92 -13.77
N ASN A 48 2.77 1.48 -12.54
CA ASN A 48 2.41 0.09 -12.25
C ASN A 48 0.89 -0.10 -12.19
N VAL A 49 0.45 -1.33 -12.43
CA VAL A 49 -0.91 -1.80 -12.16
C VAL A 49 -0.89 -2.74 -10.97
N LEU A 50 -1.63 -2.40 -9.90
CA LEU A 50 -1.70 -3.17 -8.66
C LEU A 50 -3.14 -3.62 -8.41
N THR A 51 -3.36 -4.94 -8.46
CA THR A 51 -4.69 -5.55 -8.28
C THR A 51 -4.61 -6.85 -7.50
N GLY A 52 -5.71 -7.27 -6.86
CA GLY A 52 -5.77 -8.58 -6.19
C GLY A 52 -4.86 -8.73 -4.97
N TYR A 53 -4.29 -7.64 -4.43
CA TYR A 53 -3.60 -7.69 -3.14
C TYR A 53 -4.61 -7.88 -2.00
N GLN A 54 -4.18 -8.53 -0.91
CA GLN A 54 -5.07 -8.82 0.21
C GLN A 54 -5.24 -7.63 1.15
N LYS A 55 -4.18 -7.07 1.71
CA LYS A 55 -4.27 -6.02 2.75
C LYS A 55 -4.06 -4.60 2.25
N GLY A 56 -3.17 -4.40 1.29
CA GLY A 56 -2.95 -3.08 0.70
C GLY A 56 -2.03 -3.09 -0.49
N ALA A 57 -2.02 -2.00 -1.26
CA ALA A 57 -1.18 -1.92 -2.45
C ALA A 57 0.22 -1.45 -2.07
N ILE A 58 0.33 -0.23 -1.53
CA ILE A 58 1.61 0.39 -1.19
C ILE A 58 1.58 0.84 0.27
N ALA A 59 2.54 0.40 1.06
CA ALA A 59 2.73 0.84 2.44
C ALA A 59 4.12 1.47 2.62
N VAL A 60 4.16 2.74 3.03
CA VAL A 60 5.39 3.45 3.38
C VAL A 60 5.36 3.71 4.89
N SER A 61 6.33 3.16 5.63
CA SER A 61 6.31 3.22 7.09
C SER A 61 7.69 3.46 7.69
N GLY A 62 7.69 4.25 8.77
CA GLY A 62 8.84 4.51 9.61
C GLY A 62 9.50 5.85 9.30
N ALA A 63 9.94 6.53 10.36
CA ALA A 63 10.67 7.78 10.23
C ALA A 63 11.94 7.57 9.41
N GLY A 64 12.15 8.42 8.40
CA GLY A 64 13.24 8.28 7.44
C GLY A 64 12.93 7.43 6.21
N SER A 65 11.76 6.77 6.15
CA SER A 65 11.28 6.16 4.91
C SER A 65 10.61 7.19 4.01
N SER A 66 10.80 7.03 2.70
CA SER A 66 10.21 7.92 1.69
C SER A 66 9.76 7.18 0.43
N ALA A 67 8.74 7.70 -0.24
CA ALA A 67 8.36 7.21 -1.57
C ALA A 67 7.87 8.32 -2.51
N MET A 68 8.19 8.18 -3.80
CA MET A 68 7.50 8.85 -4.89
C MET A 68 6.54 7.86 -5.54
N ILE A 69 5.24 8.15 -5.50
CA ILE A 69 4.18 7.27 -6.00
C ILE A 69 3.45 8.02 -7.11
N LEU A 70 3.72 7.66 -8.37
CA LEU A 70 3.32 8.44 -9.54
C LEU A 70 2.60 7.57 -10.59
N GLY A 71 1.45 8.02 -11.09
CA GLY A 71 0.87 7.42 -12.31
C GLY A 71 0.39 5.97 -12.20
N ASN A 72 0.31 5.39 -10.99
CA ASN A 72 -0.09 3.99 -10.83
C ASN A 72 -1.61 3.82 -10.92
N GLU A 73 -2.03 2.64 -11.39
CA GLU A 73 -3.40 2.16 -11.28
C GLU A 73 -3.51 1.16 -10.11
N ILE A 74 -4.32 1.49 -9.11
CA ILE A 74 -4.46 0.72 -7.87
C ILE A 74 -5.93 0.39 -7.66
N VAL A 75 -6.27 -0.91 -7.73
CA VAL A 75 -7.65 -1.38 -7.59
C VAL A 75 -7.75 -2.35 -6.42
N GLY A 76 -8.57 -1.98 -5.42
CA GLY A 76 -8.92 -2.85 -4.29
C GLY A 76 -9.95 -3.91 -4.69
N ALA A 77 -10.30 -4.79 -3.74
CA ALA A 77 -11.22 -5.91 -3.97
C ALA A 77 -12.69 -5.49 -4.18
N GLY A 78 -12.99 -4.20 -4.06
CA GLY A 78 -14.36 -3.68 -4.02
C GLY A 78 -14.96 -3.76 -2.61
N PRO A 79 -16.28 -3.58 -2.49
CA PRO A 79 -16.99 -3.74 -1.22
C PRO A 79 -16.75 -5.13 -0.61
N THR A 80 -16.14 -5.18 0.59
CA THR A 80 -15.79 -6.44 1.27
C THR A 80 -16.11 -6.41 2.76
N THR A 81 -16.42 -7.57 3.32
CA THR A 81 -16.56 -7.81 4.77
C THR A 81 -15.37 -8.54 5.38
N LEU A 82 -14.42 -9.00 4.55
CA LEU A 82 -13.32 -9.87 5.00
C LEU A 82 -12.24 -9.10 5.74
N LEU A 83 -11.83 -7.96 5.20
CA LEU A 83 -10.74 -7.19 5.75
C LEU A 83 -10.76 -5.72 5.31
N VAL A 84 -10.10 -4.89 6.08
CA VAL A 84 -9.92 -3.46 5.79
C VAL A 84 -8.75 -3.27 4.83
N GLN A 85 -9.03 -2.86 3.59
CA GLN A 85 -8.00 -2.57 2.59
C GLN A 85 -7.68 -1.08 2.52
N ASN A 86 -6.39 -0.76 2.35
CA ASN A 86 -5.96 0.57 1.96
C ASN A 86 -5.17 0.50 0.65
N GLY A 87 -5.41 1.44 -0.26
CA GLY A 87 -4.64 1.50 -1.51
C GLY A 87 -3.20 1.91 -1.23
N ILE A 88 -3.02 3.18 -0.86
CA ILE A 88 -1.73 3.75 -0.45
C ILE A 88 -1.81 4.13 1.02
N GLN A 89 -0.86 3.66 1.81
CA GLN A 89 -0.75 3.98 3.23
C GLN A 89 0.60 4.61 3.53
N VAL A 90 0.60 5.80 4.14
CA VAL A 90 1.82 6.48 4.61
C VAL A 90 1.71 6.69 6.11
N ALA A 91 2.68 6.17 6.86
CA ALA A 91 2.54 6.02 8.30
C ALA A 91 3.82 6.21 9.10
N SER A 92 3.63 6.44 10.41
CA SER A 92 4.70 6.37 11.42
C SER A 92 5.90 7.28 11.13
N GLY A 93 5.63 8.50 10.65
CA GLY A 93 6.66 9.50 10.34
C GLY A 93 7.35 9.32 8.99
N ALA A 94 6.88 8.38 8.15
CA ALA A 94 7.29 8.31 6.76
C ALA A 94 6.78 9.51 5.95
N THR A 95 7.42 9.75 4.81
CA THR A 95 7.03 10.80 3.86
C THR A 95 6.71 10.19 2.50
N ALA A 96 5.79 10.79 1.75
CA ALA A 96 5.56 10.39 0.37
C ALA A 96 5.05 11.54 -0.48
N THR A 97 5.43 11.53 -1.76
CA THR A 97 4.79 12.34 -2.80
C THR A 97 3.87 11.43 -3.60
N ILE A 98 2.57 11.73 -3.62
CA ILE A 98 1.55 10.92 -4.30
C ILE A 98 0.94 11.79 -5.40
N THR A 99 1.12 11.43 -6.68
CA THR A 99 0.68 12.27 -7.81
C THR A 99 0.16 11.41 -8.96
N GLY A 100 -0.91 11.83 -9.62
CA GLY A 100 -1.39 11.19 -10.86
C GLY A 100 -1.85 9.73 -10.75
N ASN A 101 -2.03 9.17 -9.55
CA ASN A 101 -2.47 7.79 -9.38
C ASN A 101 -4.00 7.67 -9.51
N ARG A 102 -4.47 6.59 -10.13
CA ARG A 102 -5.87 6.16 -10.09
C ARG A 102 -6.04 5.14 -8.96
N VAL A 103 -6.76 5.50 -7.90
CA VAL A 103 -6.99 4.61 -6.74
C VAL A 103 -8.48 4.38 -6.54
N ALA A 104 -8.93 3.13 -6.60
CA ALA A 104 -10.35 2.78 -6.52
C ALA A 104 -10.58 1.42 -5.86
N GLY A 105 -11.82 1.16 -5.42
CA GLY A 105 -12.24 -0.18 -4.96
C GLY A 105 -11.91 -0.51 -3.51
N HIS A 106 -11.69 0.48 -2.64
CA HIS A 106 -11.45 0.28 -1.20
C HIS A 106 -12.72 0.58 -0.40
N SER A 107 -13.43 -0.45 0.06
CA SER A 107 -14.63 -0.28 0.87
C SER A 107 -14.83 -1.46 1.82
N PHE A 108 -14.80 -1.19 3.12
CA PHE A 108 -15.13 -2.17 4.15
C PHE A 108 -16.59 -2.00 4.57
N THR A 109 -17.46 -2.87 4.10
CA THR A 109 -18.92 -2.74 4.23
C THR A 109 -19.50 -2.92 5.64
N PRO A 110 -18.79 -3.51 6.62
CA PRO A 110 -19.25 -3.41 8.01
C PRO A 110 -19.20 -1.97 8.55
N PHE A 111 -18.47 -1.06 7.90
CA PHE A 111 -18.33 0.36 8.26
C PHE A 111 -17.86 0.60 9.71
N SER A 112 -17.36 -0.42 10.40
CA SER A 112 -16.82 -0.34 11.75
C SER A 112 -15.37 0.15 11.78
N LEU A 113 -14.69 0.09 10.63
CA LEU A 113 -13.30 0.52 10.43
C LEU A 113 -13.16 1.23 9.08
N VAL A 114 -12.11 2.02 8.94
CA VAL A 114 -11.86 2.83 7.74
C VAL A 114 -11.04 2.03 6.73
N SER A 115 -11.63 1.78 5.56
CA SER A 115 -10.94 1.38 4.33
C SER A 115 -10.97 2.57 3.38
N THR A 116 -9.84 2.90 2.76
CA THR A 116 -9.73 4.09 1.91
C THR A 116 -8.69 3.91 0.81
N GLY A 117 -8.81 4.71 -0.25
CA GLY A 117 -7.81 4.74 -1.31
C GLY A 117 -6.45 5.24 -0.81
N ILE A 118 -6.43 6.36 -0.06
CA ILE A 118 -5.20 6.92 0.51
C ILE A 118 -5.40 7.15 2.00
N LEU A 119 -4.56 6.53 2.81
CA LEU A 119 -4.54 6.69 4.27
C LEU A 119 -3.22 7.34 4.71
N LEU A 120 -3.30 8.56 5.21
CA LEU A 120 -2.23 9.18 6.00
C LEU A 120 -2.59 9.02 7.47
N PHE A 121 -1.78 8.30 8.23
CA PHE A 121 -2.04 8.13 9.64
C PHE A 121 -0.77 8.10 10.49
N LYS A 122 -0.93 8.51 11.74
CA LYS A 122 0.10 8.35 12.76
C LYS A 122 -0.38 7.25 13.71
N ALA A 123 0.33 6.12 13.68
CA ALA A 123 0.17 5.04 14.65
C ALA A 123 0.64 5.47 16.03
#